data_AF-A0A8C5EW29-F1
#
_entry.id   AF-A0A8C5EW29-F1
#
_cell.length_a   1.000
_cell.length_b   1.000
_cell.length_c   1.000
_cell.angle_alpha   90.00
_cell.angle_beta   90.00
_cell.angle_gamma   90.00
#
_symmetry.space_group_name_H-M   'P 1'
#
loop_
_entity.id
_entity.type
_entity.pdbx_description
1 polymer ?
#
loop_
_entity_poly.entity_id
_entity_poly.type
_entity_poly.pdbx_seq_one_letter_code
_entity_poly.pdbx_strand_id
1 'polypeptide(L)'
;MVCQVTVYNYNNERMMVDLCSSVKEMELLTVLHLKQKIGQKMNLTSSESDIVEDMQLIFDGKRLDRNDVTLSLCKLIHQSVIQMVMKMDGGQKT
;
A
#
# COMPACT_ATOMS: atom_id res chain seq x y z
N MET A 1 2.35 -5.69 19.99
CA MET A 1 2.67 -4.33 19.52
C MET A 1 2.19 -4.26 18.08
N VAL A 2 1.17 -3.45 17.80
CA VAL A 2 0.59 -3.41 16.44
C VAL A 2 1.48 -2.55 15.54
N CYS A 3 1.94 -3.11 14.43
CA CYS A 3 2.68 -2.39 13.41
C CYS A 3 1.68 -1.69 12.48
N GLN A 4 1.64 -0.37 12.58
CA GLN A 4 0.82 0.50 11.73
C GLN A 4 1.71 1.29 10.76
N VAL A 5 1.16 1.62 9.60
CA VAL A 5 1.74 2.59 8.65
C VAL A 5 0.74 3.70 8.34
N THR A 6 1.26 4.88 8.04
CA THR A 6 0.46 6.01 7.59
C THR A 6 0.48 6.03 6.07
N VAL A 7 -0.68 5.97 5.45
CA VAL A 7 -0.84 6.09 4.01
C VAL A 7 -1.54 7.41 3.70
N TYR A 8 -1.03 8.17 2.76
CA TYR A 8 -1.72 9.32 2.18
C TYR A 8 -2.44 8.85 0.93
N ASN A 9 -3.76 9.05 0.86
CA ASN A 9 -4.54 8.70 -0.32
C ASN A 9 -4.40 9.73 -1.45
N TYR A 10 -5.06 9.48 -2.57
CA TYR A 10 -5.09 10.39 -3.72
C TYR A 10 -5.79 11.73 -3.45
N ASN A 11 -6.53 11.85 -2.35
CA ASN A 11 -7.13 13.10 -1.84
C ASN A 11 -6.21 13.83 -0.83
N ASN A 12 -4.97 13.38 -0.65
CA ASN A 12 -4.04 13.84 0.40
C ASN A 12 -4.55 13.63 1.84
N GLU A 13 -5.55 12.78 2.05
CA GLU A 13 -6.03 12.41 3.37
C GLU A 13 -5.14 11.31 3.97
N ARG A 14 -4.83 11.46 5.26
CA ARG A 14 -4.06 10.45 6.01
C ARG A 14 -4.98 9.31 6.47
N MET A 15 -4.55 8.09 6.25
CA MET A 15 -5.17 6.87 6.80
C MET A 15 -4.12 6.05 7.54
N MET A 16 -4.52 5.44 8.66
CA MET A 16 -3.67 4.48 9.37
C MET A 16 -4.09 3.07 8.98
N VAL A 17 -3.12 2.27 8.53
CA VAL A 17 -3.34 0.88 8.11
C VAL A 17 -2.58 -0.04 9.05
N ASP A 18 -3.33 -0.96 9.67
CA ASP A 18 -2.80 -1.97 10.56
C ASP A 18 -2.21 -3.13 9.74
N LEU A 19 -0.89 -3.27 9.78
CA LEU A 19 -0.18 -4.32 9.05
C LEU A 19 -0.21 -5.65 9.82
N CYS A 20 0.33 -5.68 11.03
CA CYS A 20 0.49 -6.92 11.78
C CYS A 20 0.65 -6.67 13.29
N SER A 21 0.62 -7.75 14.07
CA SER A 21 0.65 -7.69 15.54
C SER A 21 2.07 -7.81 16.12
N SER A 22 3.07 -8.04 15.25
CA SER A 22 4.48 -8.12 15.63
C SER A 22 5.42 -7.59 14.53
N VAL A 23 6.59 -7.10 14.96
CA VAL A 23 7.66 -6.64 14.05
C VAL A 23 8.20 -7.80 13.20
N LYS A 24 8.30 -9.02 13.77
CA LYS A 24 8.77 -10.21 13.03
C LYS A 24 7.86 -10.56 11.86
N GLU A 25 6.55 -10.45 12.05
CA GLU A 25 5.58 -10.64 10.96
C GLU A 25 5.73 -9.54 9.91
N MET A 26 6.05 -8.31 10.31
CA MET A 26 6.25 -7.20 9.38
C MET A 26 7.36 -7.47 8.37
N GLU A 27 8.43 -8.17 8.80
CA GLU A 27 9.55 -8.51 7.91
C GLU A 27 9.19 -9.53 6.84
N LEU A 28 8.16 -10.34 7.09
CA LEU A 28 7.65 -11.35 6.17
C LEU A 28 6.57 -10.81 5.25
N LEU A 29 5.95 -9.67 5.58
CA LEU A 29 4.93 -9.05 4.76
C LEU A 29 5.55 -8.47 3.48
N THR A 30 4.84 -8.66 2.39
CA THR A 30 5.22 -8.10 1.09
C THR A 30 4.42 -6.84 0.76
N VAL A 31 4.88 -6.09 -0.23
CA VAL A 31 4.16 -4.93 -0.78
C VAL A 31 2.75 -5.32 -1.22
N LEU A 32 2.55 -6.53 -1.75
CA LEU A 32 1.22 -7.05 -2.11
C LEU A 32 0.25 -7.05 -0.92
N HIS A 33 0.68 -7.58 0.22
CA HIS A 33 -0.15 -7.64 1.43
C HIS A 33 -0.51 -6.25 1.95
N LEU A 34 0.42 -5.29 1.83
CA LEU A 34 0.17 -3.90 2.17
C LEU A 34 -0.91 -3.29 1.25
N LYS A 35 -0.80 -3.49 -0.08
CA LYS A 35 -1.80 -3.02 -1.05
C LYS A 35 -3.19 -3.60 -0.76
N GLN A 36 -3.28 -4.91 -0.49
CA GLN A 36 -4.53 -5.59 -0.14
C GLN A 36 -5.16 -4.99 1.12
N LYS A 37 -4.38 -4.75 2.18
CA LYS A 37 -4.87 -4.12 3.42
C LYS A 37 -5.36 -2.70 3.20
N ILE A 38 -4.68 -1.92 2.36
CA ILE A 38 -5.13 -0.57 2.00
C ILE A 38 -6.47 -0.64 1.25
N GLY A 39 -6.58 -1.54 0.27
CA GLY A 39 -7.81 -1.75 -0.50
C GLY A 39 -9.00 -2.14 0.38
N GLN A 40 -8.80 -3.10 1.30
CA GLN A 40 -9.80 -3.50 2.29
C GLN A 40 -10.19 -2.34 3.21
N LYS A 41 -9.23 -1.53 3.66
CA LYS A 41 -9.49 -0.39 4.55
C LYS A 41 -10.26 0.74 3.86
N MET A 42 -10.06 0.91 2.55
CA MET A 42 -10.74 1.92 1.74
C MET A 42 -12.09 1.44 1.16
N ASN A 43 -12.50 0.19 1.43
CA ASN A 43 -13.66 -0.44 0.80
C ASN A 43 -13.65 -0.25 -0.73
N LEU A 44 -12.47 -0.35 -1.37
CA LEU A 44 -12.39 -0.33 -2.82
C LEU A 44 -13.05 -1.62 -3.31
N THR A 45 -14.24 -1.51 -3.90
CA THR A 45 -15.13 -2.63 -4.27
C THR A 45 -14.86 -3.21 -5.66
N SER A 46 -13.87 -2.68 -6.39
CA SER A 46 -13.40 -3.30 -7.62
C SER A 46 -12.76 -4.66 -7.32
N SER A 47 -12.67 -5.58 -8.28
CA SER A 47 -12.02 -6.88 -8.08
C SER A 47 -10.66 -6.66 -7.40
N GLU A 48 -10.34 -7.38 -6.33
CA GLU A 48 -9.09 -7.19 -5.55
C GLU A 48 -7.84 -7.14 -6.45
N SER A 49 -7.89 -7.83 -7.60
CA SER A 49 -6.87 -7.81 -8.65
C SER A 49 -6.68 -6.45 -9.32
N ASP A 50 -7.76 -5.80 -9.76
CA ASP A 50 -7.71 -4.55 -10.53
C ASP A 50 -7.18 -3.39 -9.66
N ILE A 51 -7.59 -3.37 -8.39
CA ILE A 51 -7.17 -2.33 -7.43
C ILE A 51 -5.68 -2.44 -7.12
N VAL A 52 -5.17 -3.66 -6.96
CA VAL A 52 -3.75 -3.91 -6.63
C VAL A 52 -2.83 -3.57 -7.80
N GLU A 53 -3.31 -3.76 -9.04
CA GLU A 53 -2.60 -3.40 -10.26
C GLU A 53 -2.56 -1.88 -10.48
N ASP A 54 -3.66 -1.18 -10.23
CA ASP A 54 -3.72 0.28 -10.37
C ASP A 54 -3.14 1.03 -9.17
N MET A 55 -3.06 0.41 -7.99
CA MET A 55 -2.49 1.01 -6.80
C MET A 55 -0.97 1.01 -6.87
N GLN A 56 -0.40 2.21 -6.94
CA GLN A 56 1.03 2.48 -6.81
C GLN A 56 1.32 3.08 -5.43
N LEU A 57 2.35 2.56 -4.77
CA LEU A 57 2.80 3.04 -3.47
C LEU A 57 4.16 3.70 -3.63
N ILE A 58 4.33 4.88 -3.04
CA ILE A 58 5.56 5.67 -3.06
C ILE A 58 6.04 5.84 -1.62
N PHE A 59 7.26 5.39 -1.37
CA PHE A 59 7.95 5.54 -0.09
C PHE A 59 9.30 6.20 -0.32
N ASP A 60 9.61 7.26 0.41
CA ASP A 60 10.88 8.00 0.29
C ASP A 60 11.21 8.41 -1.17
N GLY A 61 10.18 8.85 -1.91
CA GLY A 61 10.29 9.22 -3.33
C GLY A 61 10.51 8.05 -4.29
N LYS A 62 10.49 6.79 -3.80
CA LYS A 62 10.67 5.58 -4.61
C LYS A 62 9.36 4.82 -4.75
N ARG A 63 9.07 4.37 -5.96
CA ARG A 63 7.92 3.51 -6.24
C ARG A 63 8.17 2.09 -5.75
N LEU A 64 7.19 1.53 -5.05
CA LEU A 64 7.15 0.12 -4.65
C LEU A 64 6.48 -0.70 -5.75
N ASP A 65 7.12 -0.80 -6.91
CA ASP A 65 6.56 -1.47 -8.10
C ASP A 65 6.57 -3.00 -7.97
N ARG A 66 7.40 -3.54 -7.07
CA ARG A 66 7.56 -4.97 -6.87
C ARG A 66 6.67 -5.48 -5.75
N ASN A 67 5.63 -6.23 -6.12
CA ASN A 67 4.66 -6.81 -5.20
C ASN A 67 5.23 -7.96 -4.34
N ASP A 68 6.30 -8.61 -4.82
CA ASP A 68 6.98 -9.75 -4.19
C ASP A 68 8.04 -9.33 -3.15
N VAL A 69 8.39 -8.04 -3.10
CA VAL A 69 9.40 -7.53 -2.18
C VAL A 69 8.82 -7.35 -0.78
N THR A 70 9.60 -7.71 0.24
CA THR A 70 9.22 -7.53 1.64
C THR A 70 9.32 -6.08 2.09
N LEU A 71 8.46 -5.69 3.03
CA LEU A 71 8.45 -4.33 3.59
C LEU A 71 9.80 -3.97 4.23
N SER A 72 10.49 -4.94 4.86
CA SER A 72 11.84 -4.73 5.41
C SER A 72 12.88 -4.41 4.34
N LEU A 73 12.80 -5.02 3.15
CA LEU A 73 13.72 -4.68 2.06
C LEU A 73 13.47 -3.26 1.54
N CYS A 74 12.22 -2.82 1.56
CA CYS A 74 11.82 -1.44 1.28
C CYS A 74 12.14 -0.45 2.42
N LYS A 75 12.76 -0.93 3.52
CA LYS A 75 13.05 -0.15 4.74
C LYS A 75 11.81 0.47 5.39
N LEU A 76 10.65 -0.14 5.19
CA LEU A 76 9.42 0.28 5.87
C LEU A 76 9.46 -0.20 7.31
N ILE A 77 9.27 0.74 8.23
CA ILE A 77 9.20 0.54 9.68
C ILE A 77 7.83 0.97 10.21
N HIS A 78 7.55 0.67 11.49
CA HIS A 78 6.36 1.19 12.16
C HIS A 78 6.26 2.71 12.03
N GLN A 79 5.05 3.20 11.74
CA GLN A 79 4.72 4.61 11.48
C GLN A 79 5.36 5.22 10.23
N SER A 80 5.88 4.40 9.32
CA SER A 80 6.31 4.88 8.01
C SER A 80 5.18 5.56 7.26
N VAL A 81 5.54 6.62 6.53
CA VAL A 81 4.62 7.40 5.71
C VAL A 81 4.76 6.99 4.25
N ILE A 82 3.66 6.56 3.64
CA ILE A 82 3.60 6.09 2.26
C ILE A 82 2.58 6.95 1.52
N GLN A 83 2.90 7.36 0.30
CA GLN A 83 1.92 7.98 -0.60
C GLN A 83 1.32 6.91 -1.50
N MET A 84 -0.01 6.84 -1.53
CA MET A 84 -0.76 6.02 -2.45
C MET A 84 -1.19 6.87 -3.64
N VAL A 85 -0.96 6.36 -4.84
CA VAL A 85 -1.43 6.93 -6.10
C VAL A 85 -2.16 5.84 -6.87
N MET A 86 -3.29 6.21 -7.48
CA MET A 86 -4.04 5.32 -8.37
C MET A 86 -3.67 5.63 -9.81
N LYS A 87 -3.33 4.61 -10.59
CA LYS A 87 -3.27 4.71 -12.04
C LYS A 87 -4.70 4.91 -12.54
N MET A 88 -4.93 5.98 -13.29
CA MET A 88 -6.17 6.16 -14.03
C MET A 88 -5.87 5.81 -15.48
N ASP A 89 -6.55 4.82 -16.03
CA ASP A 89 -6.46 4.52 -17.45
C ASP A 89 -7.20 5.61 -18.24
N GLY A 90 -6.42 6.61 -18.68
CA GLY A 90 -6.88 7.68 -19.56
C GLY A 90 -7.04 7.17 -20.99
N GLY A 91 -8.19 6.59 -21.30
CA GLY A 91 -8.51 6.13 -22.65
C GLY A 91 -9.94 5.60 -22.76
N GLN A 92 -10.92 6.50 -22.74
CA GLN A 92 -12.21 6.19 -23.37
C GLN A 92 -11.90 5.90 -24.85
N LYS A 93 -11.98 4.63 -25.27
CA LYS A 93 -12.12 4.30 -26.68
C LYS A 93 -13.48 4.83 -27.11
N THR A 94 -13.53 6.08 -27.58
CA THR A 94 -14.56 6.56 -28.51
C THR A 94 -14.56 5.71 -29.77
#